data_AF-A0A9E0HGG9-F1
#
_entry.id   AF-A0A9E0HGG9-F1
#
_cell.length_a   1.000
_cell.length_b   1.000
_cell.length_c   1.000
_cell.angle_alpha   90.00
_cell.angle_beta   90.00
_cell.angle_gamma   90.00
#
_symmetry.space_group_name_H-M   'P 1'
#
loop_
_entity.id
_entity.type
_entity.pdbx_description
1 polymer ?
#
loop_
_entity_poly.entity_id
_entity_poly.type
_entity_poly.pdbx_seq_one_letter_code
_entity_poly.pdbx_strand_id
1 'polypeptide(L)'
;MESKKANEIWHLSERHSAYAGTAADWRSFLSCWERARVVPGSLIGDAASGPPPVAEDVLEMIREREAALGVRLPRSYVDFALAVHLPAESSYEDHAPLLLPVSGLLRLADFNGALVDGYLEFETPVVDRDYFVYGAAQRAPSRIGHLADAIVVGRYQRLDDVFILHPDTATLDGEMEAEAIFEGGSMRAPSFAEMMRQWSYYETTGLHGMPYSQRDLRGTCADLLPMKGVWWD
;
A
#
# COMPACT_ATOMS: atom_id res chain seq x y z
N MET A 1 -3.42 10.93 41.82
CA MET A 1 -4.04 11.87 40.86
C MET A 1 -3.37 11.64 39.52
N GLU A 2 -3.82 10.59 38.82
CA GLU A 2 -3.28 10.21 37.52
C GLU A 2 -3.75 11.22 36.49
N SER A 3 -2.79 11.92 35.91
CA SER A 3 -3.02 12.78 34.75
C SER A 3 -3.47 11.90 33.59
N LYS A 4 -4.79 11.86 33.36
CA LYS A 4 -5.38 11.49 32.07
C LYS A 4 -4.68 12.35 31.01
N LYS A 5 -3.67 11.79 30.32
CA LYS A 5 -3.16 12.37 29.08
C LYS A 5 -4.36 12.53 28.17
N ALA A 6 -4.63 13.77 27.79
CA ALA A 6 -5.73 14.13 26.92
C ALA A 6 -5.67 13.25 25.67
N ASN A 7 -6.86 12.83 25.21
CA ASN A 7 -7.08 12.30 23.89
C ASN A 7 -6.60 13.33 22.86
N GLU A 8 -5.34 13.26 22.45
CA GLU A 8 -4.92 13.91 21.21
C GLU A 8 -5.62 13.17 20.07
N ILE A 9 -6.49 13.90 19.37
CA ILE A 9 -7.04 13.48 18.09
C ILE A 9 -5.88 13.71 17.12
N TRP A 10 -5.25 12.63 16.67
CA TRP A 10 -4.15 12.70 15.73
C TRP A 10 -4.72 12.54 14.32
N HIS A 11 -4.58 13.56 13.48
CA HIS A 11 -4.81 13.40 12.04
C HIS A 11 -3.53 12.85 11.39
N LEU A 12 -3.67 12.01 10.36
CA LEU A 12 -2.50 11.45 9.67
C LEU A 12 -1.57 12.56 9.11
N SER A 13 -2.13 13.69 8.72
CA SER A 13 -1.42 14.87 8.22
C SER A 13 -0.46 15.52 9.22
N GLU A 14 -0.55 15.17 10.51
CA GLU A 14 0.37 15.62 11.56
C GLU A 14 1.51 14.62 11.82
N ARG A 15 1.51 13.48 11.12
CA ARG A 15 2.47 12.39 11.28
C ARG A 15 3.29 12.20 10.02
N HIS A 16 4.57 11.91 10.16
CA HIS A 16 5.40 11.44 9.06
C HIS A 16 5.13 9.97 8.80
N SER A 17 5.13 9.54 7.54
CA SER A 17 5.01 8.16 7.08
C SER A 17 6.14 7.21 7.52
N ALA A 18 7.16 7.74 8.20
CA ALA A 18 8.46 7.13 8.44
C ALA A 18 9.24 6.65 7.19
N TYR A 19 8.72 6.77 5.97
CA TYR A 19 9.40 6.29 4.77
C TYR A 19 10.75 7.00 4.57
N ALA A 20 11.82 6.22 4.43
CA ALA A 20 13.18 6.72 4.28
C ALA A 20 13.97 6.03 3.15
N GLY A 21 13.29 5.24 2.32
CA GLY A 21 13.89 4.44 1.26
C GLY A 21 14.20 5.20 -0.02
N THR A 22 14.71 4.45 -0.98
CA THR A 22 15.05 4.87 -2.34
C THR A 22 14.70 3.76 -3.33
N ALA A 23 14.76 4.04 -4.63
CA ALA A 23 14.64 3.00 -5.66
C ALA A 23 15.66 1.86 -5.51
N ALA A 24 16.86 2.12 -4.97
CA ALA A 24 17.84 1.07 -4.72
C ALA A 24 17.41 0.13 -3.58
N ASP A 25 16.87 0.69 -2.50
CA ASP A 25 16.34 -0.08 -1.36
C ASP A 25 15.17 -0.96 -1.80
N TRP A 26 14.26 -0.42 -2.63
CA TRP A 26 13.18 -1.18 -3.24
C TRP A 26 13.67 -2.38 -4.04
N ARG A 27 14.73 -2.24 -4.85
CA ARG A 27 15.30 -3.39 -5.58
C ARG A 27 15.82 -4.46 -4.63
N SER A 28 16.55 -4.07 -3.57
CA SER A 28 17.05 -5.01 -2.57
C SER A 28 15.90 -5.72 -1.84
N PHE A 29 14.87 -4.98 -1.46
CA PHE A 29 13.64 -5.48 -0.84
C PHE A 29 12.92 -6.49 -1.73
N LEU A 30 12.59 -6.11 -2.97
CA LEU A 30 11.88 -6.98 -3.93
C LEU A 30 12.68 -8.24 -4.25
N SER A 31 14.00 -8.10 -4.42
CA SER A 31 14.89 -9.24 -4.69
C SER A 31 14.96 -10.21 -3.52
N CYS A 32 14.92 -9.72 -2.27
CA CYS A 32 14.83 -10.57 -1.09
C CYS A 32 13.49 -11.31 -1.04
N TRP A 33 12.39 -10.57 -1.18
CA TRP A 33 11.04 -11.13 -1.15
C TRP A 33 10.88 -12.23 -2.20
N GLU A 34 11.29 -11.97 -3.44
CA GLU A 34 11.20 -12.95 -4.53
C GLU A 34 11.93 -14.27 -4.22
N ARG A 35 13.09 -14.20 -3.55
CA ARG A 35 13.85 -15.40 -3.15
C ARG A 35 13.27 -16.12 -1.94
N ALA A 36 12.57 -15.38 -1.07
CA ALA A 36 12.10 -15.89 0.23
C ALA A 36 10.62 -16.27 0.22
N ARG A 37 9.87 -16.00 -0.86
CA ARG A 37 8.44 -16.29 -0.94
C ARG A 37 8.17 -17.78 -0.76
N VAL A 38 7.15 -18.10 0.04
CA VAL A 38 6.74 -19.49 0.34
C VAL A 38 5.30 -19.78 -0.08
N VAL A 39 4.47 -18.75 -0.30
CA VAL A 39 3.11 -18.91 -0.81
C VAL A 39 3.06 -18.92 -2.34
N PRO A 40 2.16 -19.71 -2.95
CA PRO A 40 1.93 -19.70 -4.39
C PRO A 40 1.17 -18.43 -4.82
N GLY A 41 1.55 -17.86 -5.96
CA GLY A 41 0.95 -16.62 -6.48
C GLY A 41 1.41 -15.40 -5.70
N SER A 42 2.46 -14.74 -6.21
CA SER A 42 3.06 -13.57 -5.56
C SER A 42 2.56 -12.28 -6.17
N LEU A 43 2.27 -11.29 -5.32
CA LEU A 43 1.90 -9.94 -5.73
C LEU A 43 2.94 -9.29 -6.65
N ILE A 44 4.22 -9.60 -6.43
CA ILE A 44 5.32 -9.03 -7.22
C ILE A 44 5.67 -9.87 -8.46
N GLY A 45 5.00 -11.01 -8.68
CA GLY A 45 5.21 -11.87 -9.84
C GLY A 45 6.69 -12.18 -10.10
N ASP A 46 7.13 -12.02 -11.34
CA ASP A 46 8.55 -12.07 -11.73
C ASP A 46 9.17 -10.67 -11.87
N ALA A 47 8.46 -9.61 -11.44
CA ALA A 47 8.83 -8.22 -11.69
C ALA A 47 10.20 -7.86 -11.10
N ALA A 48 10.61 -8.55 -10.02
CA ALA A 48 11.90 -8.34 -9.35
C ALA A 48 13.14 -8.79 -10.15
N SER A 49 12.98 -9.46 -11.29
CA SER A 49 14.08 -10.10 -12.03
C SER A 49 14.60 -9.30 -13.24
N GLY A 50 13.91 -8.22 -13.63
CA GLY A 50 14.29 -7.39 -14.77
C GLY A 50 15.35 -6.32 -14.46
N PRO A 51 16.05 -5.78 -15.50
CA PRO A 51 16.83 -4.57 -15.31
C PRO A 51 15.91 -3.41 -14.87
N PRO A 52 16.44 -2.43 -14.12
CA PRO A 52 15.65 -1.26 -13.76
C PRO A 52 15.18 -0.52 -15.02
N PRO A 53 13.97 0.07 -14.99
CA PRO A 53 13.49 0.86 -16.10
C PRO A 53 14.33 2.12 -16.30
N VAL A 54 14.22 2.72 -17.49
CA VAL A 54 14.80 4.03 -17.78
C VAL A 54 14.06 5.07 -16.94
N ALA A 55 14.79 5.78 -16.08
CA ALA A 55 14.20 6.67 -15.08
C ALA A 55 13.40 7.81 -15.72
N GLU A 56 13.91 8.39 -16.81
CA GLU A 56 13.24 9.47 -17.53
C GLU A 56 11.86 9.06 -18.06
N ASP A 57 11.76 7.85 -18.62
CA ASP A 57 10.50 7.31 -19.17
C ASP A 57 9.48 7.09 -18.05
N VAL A 58 9.92 6.51 -16.92
CA VAL A 58 9.06 6.30 -15.75
C VAL A 58 8.56 7.62 -15.18
N LEU A 59 9.43 8.62 -15.06
CA LEU A 59 9.05 9.93 -14.54
C LEU A 59 8.08 10.66 -15.48
N GLU A 60 8.18 10.47 -16.80
CA GLU A 60 7.19 11.01 -17.73
C GLU A 60 5.83 10.31 -17.57
N MET A 61 5.81 8.97 -17.51
CA MET A 61 4.57 8.22 -17.24
C MET A 61 3.91 8.64 -15.93
N ILE A 62 4.72 8.88 -14.88
CA ILE A 62 4.24 9.38 -13.60
C ILE A 62 3.59 10.76 -13.77
N ARG A 63 4.24 11.70 -14.47
CA ARG A 63 3.68 13.04 -14.72
C ARG A 63 2.34 12.97 -15.45
N GLU A 64 2.26 12.17 -16.50
CA GLU A 64 1.03 11.99 -17.27
C GLU A 64 -0.09 11.39 -16.41
N ARG A 65 0.23 10.37 -15.60
CA ARG A 65 -0.76 9.72 -14.75
C ARG A 65 -1.20 10.60 -13.58
N GLU A 66 -0.28 11.32 -12.95
CA GLU A 66 -0.58 12.33 -11.92
C GLU A 66 -1.54 13.40 -12.48
N ALA A 67 -1.29 13.88 -13.70
CA ALA A 67 -2.17 14.84 -14.37
C ALA A 67 -3.56 14.26 -14.67
N ALA A 68 -3.64 13.01 -15.11
CA ALA A 68 -4.90 12.33 -15.40
C ALA A 68 -5.73 12.04 -14.14
N LEU A 69 -5.08 11.66 -13.03
CA LEU A 69 -5.73 11.41 -11.75
C LEU A 69 -6.04 12.69 -10.97
N GLY A 70 -5.35 13.79 -11.26
CA GLY A 70 -5.45 15.06 -10.54
C GLY A 70 -4.77 15.03 -9.17
N VAL A 71 -3.78 14.16 -8.96
CA VAL A 71 -3.10 13.93 -7.67
C VAL A 71 -1.60 13.74 -7.88
N ARG A 72 -0.80 13.95 -6.84
CA ARG A 72 0.63 13.62 -6.83
C ARG A 72 0.83 12.24 -6.22
N LEU A 73 1.55 11.34 -6.89
CA LEU A 73 1.80 10.01 -6.35
C LEU A 73 2.78 10.08 -5.17
N PRO A 74 2.61 9.25 -4.14
CA PRO A 74 3.47 9.28 -2.96
C PRO A 74 4.89 8.85 -3.33
N ARG A 75 5.89 9.41 -2.65
CA ARG A 75 7.30 9.17 -2.96
C ARG A 75 7.65 7.69 -2.90
N SER A 76 7.12 6.94 -1.94
CA SER A 76 7.41 5.50 -1.85
C SER A 76 6.91 4.72 -3.06
N TYR A 77 5.79 5.12 -3.68
CA TYR A 77 5.32 4.55 -4.94
C TYR A 77 6.20 4.96 -6.12
N VAL A 78 6.63 6.23 -6.18
CA VAL A 78 7.57 6.71 -7.22
C VAL A 78 8.89 5.95 -7.17
N ASP A 79 9.48 5.82 -5.97
CA ASP A 79 10.72 5.07 -5.76
C ASP A 79 10.54 3.58 -6.13
N PHE A 80 9.37 3.00 -5.89
CA PHE A 80 9.02 1.65 -6.36
C PHE A 80 8.96 1.56 -7.89
N ALA A 81 8.26 2.47 -8.56
CA ALA A 81 8.13 2.48 -10.03
C ALA A 81 9.48 2.67 -10.72
N LEU A 82 10.42 3.38 -10.10
CA LEU A 82 11.81 3.51 -10.56
C LEU A 82 12.66 2.25 -10.32
N ALA A 83 12.24 1.40 -9.39
CA ALA A 83 12.96 0.20 -9.00
C ALA A 83 12.61 -1.01 -9.88
N VAL A 84 11.37 -1.08 -10.39
CA VAL A 84 10.83 -2.30 -11.00
C VAL A 84 10.16 -2.01 -12.34
N HIS A 85 10.31 -2.94 -13.29
CA HIS A 85 9.55 -2.92 -14.53
C HIS A 85 8.33 -3.82 -14.38
N LEU A 86 7.13 -3.23 -14.36
CA LEU A 86 5.87 -3.96 -14.40
C LEU A 86 5.42 -4.10 -15.86
N PRO A 87 5.10 -5.32 -16.34
CA PRO A 87 4.62 -5.51 -17.71
C PRO A 87 3.36 -4.69 -17.98
N ALA A 88 3.30 -4.02 -19.13
CA ALA A 88 2.13 -3.25 -19.54
C ALA A 88 0.90 -4.12 -19.86
N GLU A 89 1.11 -5.38 -20.22
CA GLU A 89 0.07 -6.34 -20.65
C GLU A 89 -0.29 -7.37 -19.58
N SER A 90 -0.38 -6.95 -18.32
CA SER A 90 -1.06 -7.79 -17.34
C SER A 90 -2.57 -7.72 -17.58
N SER A 91 -3.11 -8.69 -18.33
CA SER A 91 -4.55 -8.77 -18.61
C SER A 91 -5.37 -8.75 -17.32
N TYR A 92 -6.35 -7.84 -17.23
CA TYR A 92 -7.32 -7.81 -16.13
C TYR A 92 -8.17 -9.09 -16.05
N GLU A 93 -8.14 -9.97 -17.05
CA GLU A 93 -8.91 -11.22 -17.03
C GLU A 93 -8.18 -12.34 -16.29
N ASP A 94 -6.84 -12.29 -16.23
CA ASP A 94 -6.05 -13.27 -15.50
C ASP A 94 -6.12 -12.93 -14.02
N HIS A 95 -6.96 -13.61 -13.24
CA HIS A 95 -7.13 -13.45 -11.78
C HIS A 95 -5.84 -13.65 -10.93
N ALA A 96 -4.67 -13.60 -11.55
CA ALA A 96 -3.37 -13.60 -10.90
C ALA A 96 -3.14 -12.32 -10.07
N PRO A 97 -2.50 -12.45 -8.89
CA PRO A 97 -1.95 -11.32 -8.16
C PRO A 97 -1.01 -10.47 -9.03
N LEU A 98 -1.19 -9.16 -9.00
CA LEU A 98 -0.27 -8.23 -9.68
C LEU A 98 -0.36 -6.81 -9.13
N LEU A 99 0.77 -6.11 -9.18
CA LEU A 99 0.83 -4.67 -9.07
C LEU A 99 0.65 -4.05 -10.46
N LEU A 100 -0.08 -2.95 -10.52
CA LEU A 100 -0.38 -2.26 -11.76
C LEU A 100 0.79 -1.38 -12.20
N PRO A 101 1.15 -1.36 -13.50
CA PRO A 101 2.07 -0.37 -14.03
C PRO A 101 1.50 1.04 -13.85
N VAL A 102 2.37 2.06 -13.87
CA VAL A 102 1.97 3.47 -13.70
C VAL A 102 0.85 3.88 -14.67
N SER A 103 0.90 3.41 -15.91
CA SER A 103 -0.12 3.68 -16.92
C SER A 103 -1.49 3.04 -16.62
N GLY A 104 -1.51 1.97 -15.82
CA GLY A 104 -2.70 1.20 -15.45
C GLY A 104 -3.39 1.66 -14.17
N LEU A 105 -2.85 2.66 -13.45
CA LEU A 105 -3.49 3.17 -12.24
C LEU A 105 -4.83 3.82 -12.57
N LEU A 106 -5.87 3.49 -11.82
CA LEU A 106 -7.23 4.01 -12.00
C LEU A 106 -7.83 4.37 -10.65
N ARG A 107 -8.88 5.21 -10.64
CA ARG A 107 -9.70 5.34 -9.44
C ARG A 107 -10.50 4.06 -9.24
N LEU A 108 -10.80 3.73 -7.98
CA LEU A 108 -11.52 2.50 -7.67
C LEU A 108 -12.91 2.48 -8.31
N ALA A 109 -13.60 3.62 -8.38
CA ALA A 109 -14.89 3.71 -9.07
C ALA A 109 -14.79 3.38 -10.57
N ASP A 110 -13.69 3.76 -11.22
CA ASP A 110 -13.44 3.46 -12.64
C ASP A 110 -12.97 2.00 -12.83
N PHE A 111 -12.30 1.44 -11.82
CA PHE A 111 -11.80 0.07 -11.83
C PHE A 111 -12.91 -0.96 -11.55
N ASN A 112 -13.69 -0.75 -10.48
CA ASN A 112 -14.77 -1.62 -10.03
C ASN A 112 -15.82 -0.81 -9.23
N GLY A 113 -16.69 -0.09 -9.92
CA GLY A 113 -17.76 0.69 -9.29
C GLY A 113 -18.74 -0.15 -8.45
N ALA A 114 -18.96 -1.41 -8.81
CA ALA A 114 -19.83 -2.31 -8.05
C ALA A 114 -19.25 -2.61 -6.65
N LEU A 115 -17.92 -2.70 -6.53
CA LEU A 115 -17.26 -2.83 -5.23
C LEU A 115 -17.49 -1.59 -4.37
N VAL A 116 -17.36 -0.40 -4.95
CA VAL A 116 -17.62 0.87 -4.25
C VAL A 116 -19.06 0.91 -3.72
N ASP A 117 -20.04 0.58 -4.58
CA ASP A 117 -21.46 0.53 -4.19
C ASP A 117 -21.69 -0.47 -3.04
N GLY A 118 -21.06 -1.64 -3.12
CA GLY A 118 -21.16 -2.68 -2.08
C GLY A 118 -20.61 -2.22 -0.73
N TYR A 119 -19.50 -1.47 -0.70
CA TYR A 119 -18.98 -0.91 0.55
C TYR A 119 -19.87 0.20 1.10
N LEU A 120 -20.36 1.12 0.24
CA LEU A 120 -21.20 2.26 0.67
C LEU A 120 -22.47 1.82 1.41
N GLU A 121 -23.00 0.63 1.12
CA GLU A 121 -24.17 0.07 1.82
C GLU A 121 -23.91 -0.22 3.32
N PHE A 122 -22.65 -0.46 3.72
CA PHE A 122 -22.28 -0.89 5.07
C PHE A 122 -21.45 0.15 5.85
N GLU A 123 -21.46 1.42 5.43
CA GLU A 123 -20.67 2.46 6.09
C GLU A 123 -21.07 2.62 7.58
N THR A 124 -20.08 2.39 8.44
CA THR A 124 -20.19 2.63 9.87
C THR A 124 -19.33 3.84 10.23
N PRO A 125 -19.85 4.85 10.94
CA PRO A 125 -19.05 5.99 11.37
C PRO A 125 -17.88 5.55 12.26
N VAL A 126 -16.65 5.89 11.87
CA VAL A 126 -15.43 5.65 12.67
C VAL A 126 -14.77 6.98 13.02
N VAL A 127 -14.59 7.25 14.31
CA VAL A 127 -13.89 8.46 14.79
C VAL A 127 -12.38 8.39 14.51
N ASP A 128 -11.76 9.52 14.15
CA ASP A 128 -10.36 9.62 13.73
C ASP A 128 -9.37 8.93 14.69
N ARG A 129 -9.60 9.10 15.99
CA ARG A 129 -8.75 8.51 17.04
C ARG A 129 -8.65 6.98 16.93
N ASP A 130 -9.74 6.32 16.56
CA ASP A 130 -9.78 4.86 16.45
C ASP A 130 -9.40 4.41 15.04
N TYR A 131 -9.47 5.33 14.06
CA TYR A 131 -9.14 5.07 12.67
C TYR A 131 -7.63 5.10 12.41
N PHE A 132 -6.91 6.13 12.87
CA PHE A 132 -5.46 6.30 12.60
C PHE A 132 -4.56 5.46 13.52
N VAL A 133 -4.99 4.23 13.79
CA VAL A 133 -4.23 3.19 14.49
C VAL A 133 -3.74 2.17 13.46
N TYR A 134 -2.42 2.07 13.32
CA TYR A 134 -1.74 1.15 12.40
C TYR A 134 -0.98 0.06 13.15
N GLY A 135 -0.63 -1.01 12.44
CA GLY A 135 0.10 -2.15 13.00
C GLY A 135 -0.81 -3.18 13.67
N ALA A 136 -0.24 -4.06 14.49
CA ALA A 136 -0.95 -5.19 15.11
C ALA A 136 -2.15 -4.77 16.00
N ALA A 137 -2.21 -3.51 16.42
CA ALA A 137 -3.33 -2.95 17.18
C ALA A 137 -4.50 -2.46 16.31
N GLN A 138 -4.38 -2.51 14.98
CA GLN A 138 -5.45 -2.09 14.06
C GLN A 138 -6.70 -2.96 14.26
N ARG A 139 -7.83 -2.31 14.52
CA ARG A 139 -9.15 -2.96 14.70
C ARG A 139 -10.25 -2.37 13.84
N ALA A 140 -10.05 -1.14 13.37
CA ALA A 140 -11.08 -0.37 12.71
C ALA A 140 -11.18 -0.71 11.22
N PRO A 141 -12.41 -0.82 10.67
CA PRO A 141 -12.65 -1.01 9.24
C PRO A 141 -12.22 0.20 8.41
N SER A 142 -12.19 0.02 7.09
CA SER A 142 -11.95 1.05 6.08
C SER A 142 -12.91 2.24 6.24
N ARG A 143 -12.46 3.45 5.87
CA ARG A 143 -13.36 4.59 5.67
C ARG A 143 -13.91 4.54 4.27
N ILE A 144 -15.21 4.28 4.19
CA ILE A 144 -15.86 3.93 2.95
C ILE A 144 -16.14 5.17 2.10
N GLY A 145 -16.45 6.32 2.73
CA GLY A 145 -16.76 7.57 2.03
C GLY A 145 -15.69 8.10 1.08
N HIS A 146 -14.46 7.56 1.11
CA HIS A 146 -13.35 7.98 0.25
C HIS A 146 -12.90 6.90 -0.74
N LEU A 147 -13.50 5.70 -0.68
CA LEU A 147 -13.10 4.56 -1.52
C LEU A 147 -13.25 4.84 -3.00
N ALA A 148 -14.28 5.59 -3.42
CA ALA A 148 -14.53 5.88 -4.84
C ALA A 148 -13.34 6.56 -5.53
N ASP A 149 -12.65 7.46 -4.82
CA ASP A 149 -11.52 8.24 -5.32
C ASP A 149 -10.15 7.59 -5.04
N ALA A 150 -10.13 6.48 -4.30
CA ALA A 150 -8.90 5.75 -4.02
C ALA A 150 -8.26 5.23 -5.31
N ILE A 151 -6.93 5.25 -5.37
CA ILE A 151 -6.16 4.87 -6.56
C ILE A 151 -5.79 3.40 -6.44
N VAL A 152 -6.23 2.58 -7.39
CA VAL A 152 -5.87 1.15 -7.43
C VAL A 152 -4.43 1.00 -7.92
N VAL A 153 -3.60 0.34 -7.12
CA VAL A 153 -2.18 0.06 -7.41
C VAL A 153 -1.90 -1.43 -7.59
N GLY A 154 -2.87 -2.30 -7.33
CA GLY A 154 -2.73 -3.73 -7.54
C GLY A 154 -4.01 -4.50 -7.19
N ARG A 155 -3.94 -5.82 -7.38
CA ARG A 155 -5.00 -6.77 -7.01
C ARG A 155 -4.42 -8.12 -6.56
N TYR A 156 -5.24 -8.94 -5.90
CA TYR A 156 -4.79 -10.22 -5.35
C TYR A 156 -5.83 -11.35 -5.50
N GLN A 157 -5.61 -12.35 -6.34
CA GLN A 157 -6.43 -13.60 -6.45
C GLN A 157 -7.92 -13.44 -6.85
N ARG A 158 -8.64 -12.43 -6.37
CA ARG A 158 -10.04 -12.11 -6.67
C ARG A 158 -10.16 -10.70 -7.23
N LEU A 159 -11.30 -10.41 -7.86
CA LEU A 159 -11.57 -9.09 -8.45
C LEU A 159 -11.76 -7.98 -7.40
N ASP A 160 -12.23 -8.36 -6.21
CA ASP A 160 -12.54 -7.43 -5.12
C ASP A 160 -11.37 -7.29 -4.12
N ASP A 161 -10.35 -8.11 -4.28
CA ASP A 161 -9.13 -8.07 -3.48
C ASP A 161 -8.17 -7.07 -4.14
N VAL A 162 -8.13 -5.85 -3.62
CA VAL A 162 -7.43 -4.70 -4.23
C VAL A 162 -6.44 -4.05 -3.28
N PHE A 163 -5.37 -3.49 -3.85
CA PHE A 163 -4.45 -2.61 -3.16
C PHE A 163 -4.72 -1.19 -3.63
N ILE A 164 -4.95 -0.28 -2.70
CA ILE A 164 -5.37 1.09 -2.99
C ILE A 164 -4.55 2.11 -2.21
N LEU A 165 -4.50 3.34 -2.73
CA LEU A 165 -3.97 4.52 -2.07
C LEU A 165 -5.09 5.54 -1.90
N HIS A 166 -5.19 6.15 -0.72
CA HIS A 166 -6.21 7.14 -0.38
C HIS A 166 -5.64 8.56 -0.55
N PRO A 167 -5.88 9.25 -1.68
CA PRO A 167 -5.25 10.54 -1.98
C PRO A 167 -5.73 11.69 -1.07
N ASP A 168 -6.89 11.53 -0.45
CA ASP A 168 -7.50 12.45 0.52
C ASP A 168 -6.93 12.29 1.94
N THR A 169 -6.28 11.14 2.21
CA THR A 169 -5.72 10.80 3.52
C THR A 169 -4.20 10.67 3.41
N ALA A 170 -3.51 11.80 3.62
CA ALA A 170 -2.05 11.88 3.49
C ALA A 170 -1.34 12.23 4.81
N THR A 171 -0.12 11.72 4.92
CA THR A 171 0.87 12.05 5.95
C THR A 171 1.51 13.42 5.71
N LEU A 172 2.20 13.95 6.72
CA LEU A 172 2.89 15.25 6.68
C LEU A 172 3.92 15.35 5.53
N ASP A 173 4.57 14.24 5.18
CA ASP A 173 5.56 14.14 4.12
C ASP A 173 4.96 13.78 2.75
N GLY A 174 3.63 13.73 2.65
CA GLY A 174 2.92 13.52 1.39
C GLY A 174 2.76 12.07 0.95
N GLU A 175 3.09 11.10 1.81
CA GLU A 175 2.66 9.71 1.57
C GLU A 175 1.17 9.58 1.78
N MET A 176 0.50 8.81 0.93
CA MET A 176 -0.91 8.46 1.06
C MET A 176 -1.07 7.26 1.98
N GLU A 177 -2.14 7.23 2.78
CA GLU A 177 -2.57 6.00 3.42
C GLU A 177 -2.80 4.93 2.34
N ALA A 178 -2.26 3.75 2.59
CA ALA A 178 -2.40 2.61 1.72
C ALA A 178 -3.30 1.57 2.39
N GLU A 179 -4.08 0.85 1.60
CA GLU A 179 -4.97 -0.19 2.09
C GLU A 179 -4.95 -1.41 1.16
N ALA A 180 -4.81 -2.58 1.76
CA ALA A 180 -5.04 -3.86 1.10
C ALA A 180 -6.40 -4.39 1.56
N ILE A 181 -7.33 -4.55 0.62
CA ILE A 181 -8.66 -5.13 0.82
C ILE A 181 -8.62 -6.57 0.32
N PHE A 182 -9.14 -7.52 1.10
CA PHE A 182 -9.20 -8.94 0.73
C PHE A 182 -10.36 -9.65 1.43
N GLU A 183 -10.75 -10.86 0.98
CA GLU A 183 -11.87 -11.64 1.54
C GLU A 183 -11.85 -11.78 3.09
N GLY A 184 -10.66 -11.74 3.70
CA GLY A 184 -10.46 -11.83 5.15
C GLY A 184 -10.51 -10.50 5.93
N GLY A 185 -10.66 -9.36 5.27
CA GLY A 185 -10.69 -8.03 5.89
C GLY A 185 -9.87 -6.99 5.14
N SER A 186 -9.36 -5.99 5.86
CA SER A 186 -8.44 -5.03 5.29
C SER A 186 -7.26 -4.75 6.22
N MET A 187 -6.12 -4.44 5.61
CA MET A 187 -4.92 -3.94 6.29
C MET A 187 -4.63 -2.54 5.78
N ARG A 188 -4.44 -1.59 6.71
CA ARG A 188 -4.11 -0.21 6.38
C ARG A 188 -2.69 0.08 6.83
N ALA A 189 -2.06 1.01 6.14
CA ALA A 189 -0.69 1.41 6.38
C ALA A 189 -0.52 2.91 6.09
N PRO A 190 0.37 3.61 6.81
CA PRO A 190 0.58 5.05 6.61
C PRO A 190 1.32 5.40 5.31
N SER A 191 1.73 4.41 4.53
CA SER A 191 2.38 4.57 3.22
C SER A 191 2.28 3.30 2.39
N PHE A 192 2.49 3.44 1.08
CA PHE A 192 2.65 2.30 0.18
C PHE A 192 3.83 1.41 0.61
N ALA A 193 4.97 2.00 0.99
CA ALA A 193 6.13 1.25 1.51
C ALA A 193 5.77 0.33 2.69
N GLU A 194 5.03 0.82 3.68
CA GLU A 194 4.65 0.01 4.84
C GLU A 194 3.67 -1.11 4.45
N MET A 195 2.70 -0.83 3.58
CA MET A 195 1.81 -1.88 3.05
C MET A 195 2.62 -3.00 2.37
N MET A 196 3.60 -2.65 1.54
CA MET A 196 4.46 -3.64 0.87
C MET A 196 5.34 -4.39 1.87
N ARG A 197 5.88 -3.74 2.91
CA ARG A 197 6.63 -4.40 3.99
C ARG A 197 5.78 -5.47 4.67
N GLN A 198 4.55 -5.14 5.05
CA GLN A 198 3.59 -6.05 5.68
C GLN A 198 3.27 -7.23 4.74
N TRP A 199 2.97 -6.94 3.47
CA TRP A 199 2.63 -7.97 2.49
C TRP A 199 3.80 -8.91 2.17
N SER A 200 5.03 -8.39 2.11
CA SER A 200 6.21 -9.23 1.94
C SER A 200 6.42 -10.22 3.09
N TYR A 201 6.10 -9.81 4.31
CA TYR A 201 6.18 -10.69 5.47
C TYR A 201 5.14 -11.80 5.40
N TYR A 202 3.91 -11.46 5.02
CA TYR A 202 2.87 -12.45 4.72
C TYR A 202 3.37 -13.46 3.68
N GLU A 203 3.90 -12.99 2.55
CA GLU A 203 4.28 -13.88 1.45
C GLU A 203 5.53 -14.73 1.71
N THR A 204 6.41 -14.29 2.61
CA THR A 204 7.66 -15.00 2.95
C THR A 204 7.50 -15.92 4.16
N THR A 205 6.46 -15.75 4.97
CA THR A 205 6.21 -16.59 6.16
C THR A 205 4.97 -17.46 6.06
N GLY A 206 3.98 -17.06 5.26
CA GLY A 206 2.65 -17.68 5.18
C GLY A 206 1.78 -17.47 6.43
N LEU A 207 2.21 -16.63 7.38
CA LEU A 207 1.47 -16.38 8.61
C LEU A 207 0.25 -15.51 8.33
N HIS A 208 -0.95 -15.96 8.67
CA HIS A 208 -2.15 -15.10 8.55
C HIS A 208 -2.24 -14.08 9.68
N GLY A 209 -3.11 -13.07 9.53
CA GLY A 209 -3.43 -12.11 10.59
C GLY A 209 -2.75 -10.74 10.47
N MET A 210 -2.55 -10.25 9.24
CA MET A 210 -2.11 -8.86 9.00
C MET A 210 -3.05 -7.84 9.69
N PRO A 211 -2.53 -6.69 10.15
CA PRO A 211 -1.13 -6.26 10.10
C PRO A 211 -0.27 -6.89 11.22
N TYR A 212 1.02 -7.06 10.97
CA TYR A 212 2.01 -7.54 11.95
C TYR A 212 2.67 -6.38 12.68
N SER A 213 3.27 -6.64 13.84
CA SER A 213 4.07 -5.64 14.54
C SER A 213 5.39 -5.39 13.80
N GLN A 214 5.94 -4.18 13.91
CA GLN A 214 7.31 -3.82 13.52
C GLN A 214 8.34 -4.72 14.18
N ARG A 215 8.04 -5.34 15.33
CA ARG A 215 8.92 -6.35 15.92
C ARG A 215 8.98 -7.60 15.06
N ASP A 216 7.86 -8.05 14.51
CA ASP A 216 7.78 -9.25 13.68
C ASP A 216 8.49 -9.03 12.33
N LEU A 217 8.46 -7.81 11.81
CA LEU A 217 9.14 -7.44 10.57
C LEU A 217 10.68 -7.39 10.68
N ARG A 218 11.24 -7.28 11.90
CA ARG A 218 12.69 -7.16 12.09
C ARG A 218 13.43 -8.45 11.71
N GLY A 219 14.54 -8.28 11.00
CA GLY A 219 15.38 -9.37 10.50
C GLY A 219 14.83 -10.06 9.25
N THR A 220 13.80 -9.49 8.62
CA THR A 220 13.13 -10.07 7.44
C THR A 220 13.44 -9.25 6.18
N CYS A 221 12.88 -9.63 5.03
CA CYS A 221 13.00 -8.82 3.82
C CYS A 221 12.48 -7.38 4.02
N ALA A 222 11.48 -7.17 4.88
CA ALA A 222 10.92 -5.85 5.17
C ALA A 222 11.97 -4.84 5.64
N ASP A 223 13.01 -5.26 6.37
CA ASP A 223 14.08 -4.38 6.88
C ASP A 223 14.95 -3.78 5.76
N LEU A 224 14.93 -4.35 4.56
CA LEU A 224 15.62 -3.80 3.40
C LEU A 224 14.94 -2.55 2.83
N LEU A 225 13.70 -2.26 3.24
CA LEU A 225 13.01 -1.01 2.92
C LEU A 225 12.97 -0.12 4.17
N PRO A 226 13.86 0.87 4.31
CA PRO A 226 14.11 1.52 5.59
C PRO A 226 12.98 2.48 6.00
N MET A 227 12.61 2.40 7.28
CA MET A 227 11.66 3.29 7.96
C MET A 227 12.34 4.01 9.13
N LYS A 228 12.04 5.30 9.37
CA LYS A 228 12.64 6.14 10.42
C LYS A 228 11.58 6.87 11.24
N GLY A 229 11.66 6.74 12.56
CA GLY A 229 10.71 7.42 13.46
C GLY A 229 9.31 6.80 13.43
N VAL A 230 9.24 5.49 13.24
CA VAL A 230 7.99 4.72 13.26
C VAL A 230 7.25 4.96 14.59
N TRP A 231 5.98 5.34 14.50
CA TRP A 231 5.13 5.70 15.63
C TRP A 231 3.93 4.75 15.82
N TRP A 232 3.84 3.72 14.99
CA TRP A 232 2.88 2.62 15.09
C TRP A 232 3.57 1.32 15.55
N ASP A 233 2.78 0.31 15.89
CA ASP A 233 3.26 -0.97 16.41
C ASP A 233 3.71 -1.93 15.33
#